data_AF-A0A960W6V1-F1
#
_entry.id   AF-A0A960W6V1-F1
#
_cell.length_a   1.000
_cell.length_b   1.000
_cell.length_c   1.000
_cell.angle_alpha   90.00
_cell.angle_beta   90.00
_cell.angle_gamma   90.00
#
_symmetry.space_group_name_H-M   'P 1'
#
loop_
_entity.id
_entity.type
_entity.pdbx_description
1 polymer ?
#
loop_
_entity_poly.entity_id
_entity_poly.type
_entity_poly.pdbx_seq_one_letter_code
_entity_poly.pdbx_strand_id
1 'polypeptide(L)'
;LNLIGKGYPSPNKWFRWCTQRMKIRPTNEYIIKTVDKHGKAIVLLGVRKSESSTRAISMRQFELENVRLRKHNSLRNAYIFAPIADWSTQEVWTYLIHNQCPWGEDVQNLLGLYRSASDVMECPLVIDDTTPSCGNSRFGCWTCTVIDQDKSMGYMIQNGEEWMAPLYNFRNWLKEIRDLPDKREKMKRNLQDGIGPFTIETRVEILERLLKAEKEVGKNLITNTELSAIQLQWHYDGFFKYSVADIYYEKKGFKIMMNGNSKEEEEKEERELLSEICRKNGVNPDHILELIETEKGYLSHYKRRGVIPAIKEKVKKFTLKEKI
;
A
#
# COMPACT_ATOMS: atom_id res chain seq x y z
N LEU A 1 3.96 -0.26 -6.45
CA LEU A 1 3.52 0.35 -7.74
C LEU A 1 2.62 1.60 -7.64
N ASN A 2 1.44 1.58 -6.99
CA ASN A 2 0.49 2.72 -7.06
C ASN A 2 1.03 4.04 -6.48
N LEU A 3 1.72 3.98 -5.34
CA LEU A 3 2.21 5.16 -4.65
C LEU A 3 3.52 5.65 -5.26
N ILE A 4 4.57 4.82 -5.28
CA ILE A 4 5.91 5.21 -5.78
C ILE A 4 5.96 5.26 -7.33
N GLY A 5 5.41 4.24 -8.01
CA GLY A 5 5.42 4.20 -9.47
C GLY A 5 4.47 5.22 -10.08
N LYS A 6 3.16 5.09 -9.78
CA LYS A 6 2.10 5.94 -10.38
C LYS A 6 1.90 7.28 -9.68
N GLY A 7 2.47 7.48 -8.49
CA GLY A 7 2.31 8.71 -7.73
C GLY A 7 0.95 8.90 -7.06
N TYR A 8 0.10 7.89 -6.92
CA TYR A 8 -1.17 8.10 -6.21
C TYR A 8 -0.91 8.54 -4.76
N PRO A 9 -1.64 9.55 -4.26
CA PRO A 9 -1.45 10.02 -2.89
C PRO A 9 -1.72 8.90 -1.88
N SER A 10 -1.07 9.00 -0.72
CA SER A 10 -1.27 8.06 0.38
C SER A 10 -2.76 8.03 0.77
N PRO A 11 -3.32 6.85 1.12
CA PRO A 11 -4.75 6.71 1.37
C PRO A 11 -5.27 7.65 2.47
N ASN A 12 -6.51 8.13 2.31
CA ASN A 12 -7.22 8.91 3.32
C ASN A 12 -8.66 8.38 3.49
N LYS A 13 -9.49 9.04 4.30
CA LYS A 13 -10.86 8.55 4.58
C LYS A 13 -11.72 8.40 3.31
N TRP A 14 -11.51 9.24 2.30
CA TRP A 14 -12.30 9.31 1.07
C TRP A 14 -11.63 8.59 -0.12
N PHE A 15 -10.30 8.50 -0.11
CA PHE A 15 -9.49 7.91 -1.17
C PHE A 15 -8.74 6.66 -0.65
N ARG A 16 -9.44 5.52 -0.61
CA ARG A 16 -8.94 4.25 -0.05
C ARG A 16 -8.68 3.19 -1.12
N TRP A 17 -7.73 3.46 -2.01
CA TRP A 17 -7.39 2.50 -3.06
C TRP A 17 -6.75 1.20 -2.53
N CYS A 18 -6.12 1.23 -1.34
CA CYS A 18 -5.45 0.07 -0.76
C CYS A 18 -6.45 -0.96 -0.20
N THR A 19 -7.50 -0.54 0.51
CA THR A 19 -8.47 -1.46 1.13
C THR A 19 -9.17 -2.32 0.09
N GLN A 20 -9.62 -1.71 -1.00
CA GLN A 20 -10.30 -2.45 -2.06
C GLN A 20 -9.38 -3.48 -2.71
N ARG A 21 -8.13 -3.12 -3.00
CA ARG A 21 -7.19 -3.97 -3.74
C ARG A 21 -6.52 -5.03 -2.89
N MET A 22 -6.12 -4.68 -1.66
CA MET A 22 -5.29 -5.54 -0.81
C MET A 22 -6.13 -6.39 0.15
N LYS A 23 -7.36 -5.98 0.48
CA LYS A 23 -8.22 -6.68 1.44
C LYS A 23 -9.50 -7.22 0.80
N ILE A 24 -10.28 -6.36 0.16
CA ILE A 24 -11.64 -6.72 -0.28
C ILE A 24 -11.61 -7.62 -1.52
N ARG A 25 -10.96 -7.19 -2.61
CA ARG A 25 -10.94 -7.94 -3.87
C ARG A 25 -10.37 -9.36 -3.74
N PRO A 26 -9.17 -9.59 -3.15
CA PRO A 26 -8.62 -10.94 -3.05
C PRO A 26 -9.50 -11.86 -2.19
N THR A 27 -10.07 -11.34 -1.11
CA THR A 27 -11.00 -12.10 -0.26
C THR A 27 -12.28 -12.45 -1.01
N ASN A 28 -12.86 -11.49 -1.74
CA ASN A 28 -14.05 -11.73 -2.55
C ASN A 28 -13.78 -12.74 -3.67
N GLU A 29 -12.66 -12.64 -4.37
CA GLU A 29 -12.26 -13.60 -5.41
C GLU A 29 -12.17 -15.03 -4.83
N TYR A 30 -11.61 -15.18 -3.64
CA TYR A 30 -11.55 -16.47 -2.95
C TYR A 30 -12.94 -17.00 -2.55
N ILE A 31 -13.80 -16.15 -1.99
CA ILE A 31 -15.17 -16.52 -1.62
C ILE A 31 -15.97 -16.92 -2.86
N ILE A 32 -15.89 -16.15 -3.95
CA ILE A 32 -16.59 -16.44 -5.21
C ILE A 32 -16.18 -17.82 -5.74
N LYS A 33 -14.86 -18.10 -5.83
CA LYS A 33 -14.38 -19.44 -6.25
C LYS A 33 -14.91 -20.56 -5.36
N THR A 34 -15.03 -20.31 -4.06
CA THR A 34 -15.58 -21.29 -3.11
C THR A 34 -17.07 -21.52 -3.34
N VAL A 35 -17.84 -20.45 -3.57
CA VAL A 35 -19.27 -20.51 -3.90
C VAL A 35 -19.48 -21.22 -5.24
N ASP A 36 -18.68 -20.94 -6.26
CA ASP A 36 -18.79 -21.58 -7.58
C ASP A 36 -18.56 -23.09 -7.49
N LYS A 37 -17.64 -23.52 -6.61
CA LYS A 37 -17.31 -24.94 -6.42
C LYS A 37 -18.32 -25.69 -5.54
N HIS A 38 -18.83 -25.05 -4.49
CA HIS A 38 -19.61 -25.72 -3.44
C HIS A 38 -21.07 -25.24 -3.33
N GLY A 39 -21.49 -24.31 -4.18
CA GLY A 39 -22.82 -23.68 -4.19
C GLY A 39 -23.03 -22.61 -3.11
N LYS A 40 -22.37 -22.73 -1.95
CA LYS A 40 -22.42 -21.78 -0.84
C LYS A 40 -21.07 -21.67 -0.14
N ALA A 41 -20.84 -20.55 0.56
CA ALA A 41 -19.69 -20.35 1.42
C ALA A 41 -20.10 -19.76 2.77
N ILE A 42 -19.47 -20.22 3.85
CA ILE A 42 -19.58 -19.63 5.18
C ILE A 42 -18.22 -19.08 5.58
N VAL A 43 -18.16 -17.78 5.85
CA VAL A 43 -16.97 -17.07 6.29
C VAL A 43 -17.00 -16.95 7.81
N LEU A 44 -16.04 -17.59 8.46
CA LEU A 44 -15.87 -17.50 9.92
C LEU A 44 -15.11 -16.21 10.26
N LEU A 45 -15.69 -15.33 11.07
CA LEU A 45 -15.04 -14.09 11.49
C LEU A 45 -15.16 -13.86 13.00
N GLY A 46 -14.08 -13.39 13.62
CA GLY A 46 -14.05 -12.96 15.02
C GLY A 46 -14.63 -11.56 15.28
N VAL A 47 -15.66 -11.15 14.52
CA VAL A 47 -16.27 -9.81 14.65
C VAL A 47 -17.18 -9.74 15.88
N ARG A 48 -17.11 -8.65 16.65
CA ARG A 48 -17.93 -8.46 17.86
C ARG A 48 -18.76 -7.17 17.79
N LYS A 49 -19.99 -7.22 18.33
CA LYS A 49 -20.89 -6.05 18.45
C LYS A 49 -20.31 -4.99 19.37
N SER A 50 -19.56 -5.41 20.39
CA SER A 50 -18.88 -4.55 21.36
C SER A 50 -17.72 -3.72 20.78
N GLU A 51 -17.23 -3.99 19.55
CA GLU A 51 -16.14 -3.21 18.95
C GLU A 51 -16.55 -1.76 18.58
N SER A 52 -17.82 -1.53 18.21
CA SER A 52 -18.39 -0.18 17.98
C SER A 52 -19.92 -0.24 17.74
N SER A 53 -20.61 0.86 18.03
CA SER A 53 -22.05 1.02 17.75
C SER A 53 -22.40 0.82 16.27
N THR A 54 -21.61 1.39 15.36
CA THR A 54 -21.80 1.23 13.90
C THR A 54 -21.70 -0.24 13.48
N ARG A 55 -20.76 -1.00 14.06
CA ARG A 55 -20.59 -2.43 13.76
C ARG A 55 -21.74 -3.24 14.32
N ALA A 56 -22.23 -2.94 15.52
CA ALA A 56 -23.41 -3.59 16.07
C ALA A 56 -24.64 -3.40 15.17
N ILE A 57 -24.89 -2.18 14.70
CA ILE A 57 -25.98 -1.87 13.75
C ILE A 57 -25.82 -2.68 12.47
N SER A 58 -24.63 -2.68 11.86
CA SER A 58 -24.37 -3.42 10.62
C SER A 58 -24.55 -4.93 10.81
N MET A 59 -24.08 -5.50 11.93
CA MET A 59 -24.21 -6.92 12.21
C MET A 59 -25.68 -7.35 12.36
N ARG A 60 -26.52 -6.52 13.00
CA ARG A 60 -27.96 -6.77 13.14
C ARG A 60 -28.69 -6.67 11.80
N GLN A 61 -28.31 -5.71 10.95
CA GLN A 61 -28.94 -5.50 9.64
C GLN A 61 -28.89 -6.73 8.73
N PHE A 62 -27.80 -7.51 8.80
CA PHE A 62 -27.60 -8.68 7.94
C PHE A 62 -27.91 -10.01 8.65
N GLU A 63 -28.39 -9.97 9.88
CA GLU A 63 -28.72 -11.15 10.69
C GLU A 63 -29.91 -11.90 10.10
N LEU A 64 -29.82 -13.23 10.11
CA LEU A 64 -30.89 -14.11 9.65
C LEU A 64 -31.65 -14.66 10.86
N GLU A 65 -32.97 -14.66 10.77
CA GLU A 65 -33.83 -15.18 11.84
C GLU A 65 -33.59 -16.67 12.06
N ASN A 66 -33.58 -17.08 13.32
CA ASN A 66 -33.47 -18.48 13.78
C ASN A 66 -32.20 -19.24 13.34
N VAL A 67 -31.20 -18.54 12.77
CA VAL A 67 -29.90 -19.12 12.45
C VAL A 67 -28.79 -18.18 12.90
N ARG A 68 -27.68 -18.72 13.44
CA ARG A 68 -26.52 -17.91 13.86
C ARG A 68 -25.70 -17.36 12.69
N LEU A 69 -26.31 -17.09 11.55
CA LEU A 69 -25.66 -16.66 10.31
C LEU A 69 -26.09 -15.25 9.92
N ARG A 70 -25.21 -14.57 9.19
CA ARG A 70 -25.48 -13.26 8.60
C ARG A 70 -25.26 -13.33 7.09
N LYS A 71 -26.04 -12.61 6.29
CA LYS A 71 -25.77 -12.51 4.84
C LYS A 71 -24.49 -11.72 4.61
N HIS A 72 -23.67 -12.16 3.65
CA HIS A 72 -22.57 -11.32 3.18
C HIS A 72 -23.14 -10.08 2.48
N ASN A 73 -22.54 -8.91 2.73
CA ASN A 73 -23.08 -7.62 2.28
C ASN A 73 -23.20 -7.47 0.75
N SER A 74 -22.36 -8.17 -0.01
CA SER A 74 -22.18 -7.96 -1.45
C SER A 74 -22.13 -9.25 -2.27
N LEU A 75 -21.97 -10.41 -1.62
CA LEU A 75 -21.76 -11.69 -2.31
C LEU A 75 -22.97 -12.58 -2.07
N ARG A 76 -23.60 -13.00 -3.17
CA ARG A 76 -24.71 -13.97 -3.12
C ARG A 76 -24.19 -15.33 -2.68
N ASN A 77 -25.02 -16.09 -1.97
CA ASN A 77 -24.70 -17.42 -1.44
C ASN A 77 -23.47 -17.48 -0.50
N ALA A 78 -22.99 -16.33 -0.03
CA ALA A 78 -21.99 -16.22 1.02
C ALA A 78 -22.64 -15.75 2.33
N TYR A 79 -22.24 -16.38 3.42
CA TYR A 79 -22.74 -16.11 4.76
C TYR A 79 -21.59 -15.86 5.72
N ILE A 80 -21.83 -15.12 6.80
CA ILE A 80 -20.86 -14.83 7.84
C ILE A 80 -21.32 -15.53 9.12
N PHE A 81 -20.43 -16.34 9.70
CA PHE A 81 -20.58 -16.88 11.03
C PHE A 81 -19.64 -16.16 11.98
N ALA A 82 -20.18 -15.54 13.03
CA ALA A 82 -19.40 -14.83 14.05
C ALA A 82 -19.69 -15.42 15.43
N PRO A 83 -18.89 -16.39 15.90
CA PRO A 83 -19.17 -17.15 17.12
C PRO A 83 -19.17 -16.30 18.38
N ILE A 84 -18.27 -15.31 18.42
CA ILE A 84 -18.03 -14.40 19.55
C ILE A 84 -18.74 -13.06 19.37
N ALA A 85 -19.79 -13.00 18.53
CA ALA A 85 -20.46 -11.74 18.17
C ALA A 85 -20.92 -10.92 19.38
N ASP A 86 -21.35 -11.59 20.44
CA ASP A 86 -21.90 -10.97 21.65
C ASP A 86 -20.86 -10.82 22.77
N TRP A 87 -19.60 -11.23 22.54
CA TRP A 87 -18.56 -11.19 23.57
C TRP A 87 -17.98 -9.78 23.76
N SER A 88 -17.71 -9.43 25.01
CA SER A 88 -16.94 -8.25 25.41
C SER A 88 -15.43 -8.49 25.20
N THR A 89 -14.63 -7.43 25.33
CA THR A 89 -13.16 -7.57 25.25
C THR A 89 -12.62 -8.36 26.44
N GLN A 90 -13.22 -8.18 27.62
CA GLN A 90 -12.85 -8.92 28.84
C GLN A 90 -13.15 -10.41 28.67
N GLU A 91 -14.33 -10.79 28.17
CA GLU A 91 -14.69 -12.20 27.98
C GLU A 91 -13.73 -12.92 27.03
N VAL A 92 -13.27 -12.24 25.97
CA VAL A 92 -12.25 -12.78 25.06
C VAL A 92 -10.94 -13.05 25.80
N TRP A 93 -10.44 -12.09 26.59
CA TRP A 93 -9.20 -12.27 27.34
C TRP A 93 -9.32 -13.32 28.44
N THR A 94 -10.42 -13.32 29.20
CA THR A 94 -10.70 -14.33 30.22
C THR A 94 -10.69 -15.72 29.60
N TYR A 95 -11.31 -15.90 28.44
CA TYR A 95 -11.28 -17.18 27.74
C TYR A 95 -9.85 -17.56 27.32
N LEU A 96 -9.09 -16.63 26.71
CA LEU A 96 -7.73 -16.89 26.26
C LEU A 96 -6.79 -17.24 27.42
N ILE A 97 -6.95 -16.65 28.60
CA ILE A 97 -6.10 -16.91 29.77
C ILE A 97 -6.39 -18.28 30.39
N HIS A 98 -7.66 -18.70 30.43
CA HIS A 98 -8.06 -19.95 31.08
C HIS A 98 -8.01 -21.18 30.16
N ASN A 99 -7.89 -20.97 28.85
CA ASN A 99 -7.89 -22.06 27.87
C ASN A 99 -6.55 -22.10 27.15
N GLN A 100 -6.06 -23.31 26.87
CA GLN A 100 -4.86 -23.48 26.06
C GLN A 100 -5.11 -22.95 24.64
N CYS A 101 -4.18 -22.12 24.14
CA CYS A 101 -4.22 -21.65 22.75
C CYS A 101 -4.23 -22.84 21.78
N PRO A 102 -5.26 -22.99 20.93
CA PRO A 102 -5.37 -24.14 20.03
C PRO A 102 -4.31 -24.14 18.92
N TRP A 103 -3.62 -23.02 18.70
CA TRP A 103 -2.49 -22.91 17.76
C TRP A 103 -1.11 -23.02 18.44
N GLY A 104 -1.05 -23.39 19.72
CA GLY A 104 0.19 -23.77 20.42
C GLY A 104 1.07 -22.62 20.91
N GLU A 105 0.65 -21.36 20.74
CA GLU A 105 1.40 -20.19 21.23
C GLU A 105 1.10 -19.90 22.70
N ASP A 106 2.08 -19.32 23.39
CA ASP A 106 1.90 -18.86 24.76
C ASP A 106 1.02 -17.60 24.80
N VAL A 107 -0.08 -17.68 25.57
CA VAL A 107 -0.98 -16.56 25.83
C VAL A 107 -0.23 -15.39 26.47
N GLN A 108 0.82 -15.64 27.25
CA GLN A 108 1.63 -14.59 27.86
C GLN A 108 2.35 -13.73 26.82
N ASN A 109 2.82 -14.32 25.72
CA ASN A 109 3.41 -13.56 24.62
C ASN A 109 2.37 -12.65 23.95
N LEU A 110 1.15 -13.17 23.75
CA LEU A 110 0.04 -12.40 23.21
C LEU A 110 -0.36 -11.25 24.14
N LEU A 111 -0.41 -11.50 25.46
CA LEU A 111 -0.67 -10.49 26.47
C LEU A 111 0.43 -9.42 26.47
N GLY A 112 1.69 -9.84 26.37
CA GLY A 112 2.86 -8.96 26.24
C GLY A 112 2.74 -8.03 25.03
N LEU A 113 2.37 -8.56 23.86
CA LEU A 113 2.16 -7.79 22.64
C LEU A 113 1.03 -6.74 22.79
N TYR A 114 -0.08 -7.11 23.39
CA TYR A 114 -1.20 -6.17 23.58
C TYR A 114 -0.92 -5.13 24.69
N ARG A 115 -0.13 -5.51 25.71
CA ARG A 115 0.39 -4.57 26.72
C ARG A 115 1.35 -3.56 26.08
N SER A 116 2.33 -4.01 25.30
CA SER A 116 3.30 -3.12 24.66
C SER A 116 2.64 -2.13 23.69
N ALA A 117 1.50 -2.49 23.10
CA ALA A 117 0.73 -1.64 22.22
C ALA A 117 -0.30 -0.73 22.94
N SER A 118 -0.23 -0.58 24.26
CA SER A 118 -1.16 0.21 25.09
C SER A 118 -0.42 1.24 25.96
N ASP A 119 -1.12 2.30 26.35
CA ASP A 119 -0.66 3.33 27.30
C ASP A 119 -0.63 2.84 28.76
N VAL A 120 -1.31 1.72 29.03
CA VAL A 120 -1.55 1.25 30.39
C VAL A 120 -0.44 0.28 30.79
N MET A 121 0.45 0.76 31.66
CA MET A 121 1.64 0.02 32.15
C MET A 121 1.26 -1.20 33.02
N GLU A 122 0.12 -1.15 33.71
CA GLU A 122 -0.44 -2.29 34.43
C GLU A 122 -1.76 -2.70 33.80
N CYS A 123 -1.88 -3.96 33.32
CA CYS A 123 -3.21 -4.49 32.98
C CYS A 123 -3.91 -4.89 34.28
N PRO A 124 -4.95 -4.15 34.73
CA PRO A 124 -5.81 -4.69 35.74
C PRO A 124 -6.67 -5.72 35.03
N LEU A 125 -6.34 -7.00 35.19
CA LEU A 125 -7.30 -8.09 35.02
C LEU A 125 -8.32 -8.05 36.18
N VAL A 126 -8.73 -6.84 36.59
CA VAL A 126 -9.60 -6.60 37.74
C VAL A 126 -11.03 -6.59 37.22
N ILE A 127 -11.92 -7.19 38.01
CA ILE A 127 -13.33 -7.47 37.74
C ILE A 127 -14.18 -6.17 37.82
N ASP A 128 -13.58 -5.00 37.61
CA ASP A 128 -14.24 -3.70 37.79
C ASP A 128 -14.45 -3.01 36.44
N ASP A 129 -15.72 -2.74 36.11
CA ASP A 129 -16.18 -2.08 34.89
C ASP A 129 -15.73 -0.61 34.77
N THR A 130 -15.19 -0.02 35.84
CA THR A 130 -14.71 1.37 35.84
C THR A 130 -13.30 1.53 35.28
N THR A 131 -12.52 0.45 35.18
CA THR A 131 -11.12 0.51 34.72
C THR A 131 -10.99 0.13 33.25
N PRO A 132 -10.33 0.94 32.39
CA PRO A 132 -10.17 0.62 30.98
C PRO A 132 -9.46 -0.73 30.78
N SER A 133 -10.13 -1.69 30.15
CA SER A 133 -9.57 -3.02 29.90
C SER A 133 -8.32 -2.94 29.01
N CYS A 134 -7.25 -3.64 29.39
CA CYS A 134 -6.13 -3.89 28.48
C CYS A 134 -6.63 -4.70 27.26
N GLY A 135 -6.17 -4.36 26.05
CA GLY A 135 -6.61 -5.02 24.81
C GLY A 135 -7.55 -4.23 23.90
N ASN A 136 -7.72 -2.92 24.15
CA ASN A 136 -8.35 -2.02 23.17
C ASN A 136 -7.42 -1.64 22.00
N SER A 137 -6.15 -2.07 22.04
CA SER A 137 -5.17 -1.83 20.99
C SER A 137 -5.59 -2.49 19.67
N ARG A 138 -5.51 -1.70 18.59
CA ARG A 138 -5.93 -2.12 17.25
C ARG A 138 -4.73 -2.14 16.34
N PHE A 139 -4.33 -3.33 15.94
CA PHE A 139 -3.26 -3.53 14.98
C PHE A 139 -3.76 -3.36 13.54
N GLY A 140 -2.90 -2.80 12.69
CA GLY A 140 -3.20 -2.52 11.30
C GLY A 140 -1.97 -2.66 10.42
N CYS A 141 -2.10 -2.23 9.16
CA CYS A 141 -0.94 -2.14 8.27
C CYS A 141 -0.04 -0.98 8.74
N TRP A 142 1.25 -1.24 8.91
CA TRP A 142 2.21 -0.25 9.42
C TRP A 142 2.30 1.04 8.58
N THR A 143 2.00 0.97 7.27
CA THR A 143 1.97 2.13 6.35
C THR A 143 0.62 2.85 6.30
N CYS A 144 -0.36 2.49 7.13
CA CYS A 144 -1.72 3.02 7.00
C CYS A 144 -1.82 4.51 7.36
N THR A 145 -2.05 5.36 6.36
CA THR A 145 -2.23 6.82 6.51
C THR A 145 -3.68 7.27 6.68
N VAL A 146 -4.64 6.33 6.74
CA VAL A 146 -6.09 6.64 6.87
C VAL A 146 -6.44 7.10 8.28
N ILE A 147 -5.80 6.49 9.28
CA ILE A 147 -5.90 6.91 10.68
C ILE A 147 -5.04 8.14 10.91
N ASP A 148 -5.29 8.88 12.00
CA ASP A 148 -4.51 10.08 12.27
C ASP A 148 -3.09 9.73 12.71
N GLN A 149 -2.98 8.94 13.77
CA GLN A 149 -1.75 8.38 14.32
C GLN A 149 -1.92 6.89 14.57
N ASP A 150 -0.84 6.11 14.40
CA ASP A 150 -0.80 4.72 14.82
C ASP A 150 -0.40 4.64 16.30
N LYS A 151 -1.39 4.73 17.19
CA LYS A 151 -1.17 4.72 18.64
C LYS A 151 -0.50 3.42 19.10
N SER A 152 -0.91 2.28 18.54
CA SER A 152 -0.35 0.98 18.92
C SER A 152 1.13 0.89 18.59
N MET A 153 1.54 1.32 17.38
CA MET A 153 2.97 1.42 17.04
C MET A 153 3.71 2.45 17.91
N GLY A 154 3.08 3.59 18.21
CA GLY A 154 3.65 4.60 19.10
C GLY A 154 3.97 4.07 20.49
N TYR A 155 3.02 3.36 21.12
CA TYR A 155 3.22 2.74 22.43
C TYR A 155 4.25 1.61 22.38
N MET A 156 4.26 0.79 21.32
CA MET A 156 5.27 -0.28 21.17
C MET A 156 6.68 0.30 21.15
N ILE A 157 6.91 1.41 20.43
CA ILE A 157 8.20 2.10 20.40
C ILE A 157 8.57 2.62 21.80
N GLN A 158 7.63 3.24 22.51
CA GLN A 158 7.86 3.74 23.87
C GLN A 158 8.17 2.60 24.87
N ASN A 159 7.61 1.42 24.63
CA ASN A 159 7.79 0.22 25.45
C ASN A 159 8.99 -0.65 25.01
N GLY A 160 9.90 -0.12 24.18
CA GLY A 160 11.17 -0.76 23.84
C GLY A 160 11.28 -1.36 22.44
N GLU A 161 10.22 -1.36 21.63
CA GLU A 161 10.25 -1.80 20.23
C GLU A 161 10.79 -0.69 19.30
N GLU A 162 11.95 -0.14 19.64
CA GLU A 162 12.55 1.02 18.95
C GLU A 162 12.84 0.78 17.47
N TRP A 163 13.02 -0.49 17.07
CA TRP A 163 13.21 -0.88 15.68
C TRP A 163 12.03 -0.48 14.79
N MET A 164 10.83 -0.25 15.35
CA MET A 164 9.67 0.22 14.58
C MET A 164 9.71 1.73 14.29
N ALA A 165 10.58 2.50 14.93
CA ALA A 165 10.64 3.96 14.78
C ALA A 165 10.86 4.43 13.33
N PRO A 166 11.74 3.81 12.51
CA PRO A 166 11.87 4.18 11.09
C PRO A 166 10.57 4.00 10.30
N LEU A 167 9.81 2.94 10.59
CA LEU A 167 8.52 2.65 9.94
C LEU A 167 7.47 3.68 10.34
N TYR A 168 7.40 3.99 11.64
CA TYR A 168 6.48 4.98 12.19
C TYR A 168 6.74 6.38 11.60
N ASN A 169 8.01 6.79 11.58
CA ASN A 169 8.44 8.08 11.02
C ASN A 169 8.15 8.16 9.52
N PHE A 170 8.47 7.11 8.76
CA PHE A 170 8.15 7.04 7.34
C PHE A 170 6.64 7.16 7.08
N ARG A 171 5.82 6.46 7.85
CA ARG A 171 4.36 6.51 7.74
C ARG A 171 3.81 7.91 8.04
N ASN A 172 4.30 8.58 9.09
CA ASN A 172 3.83 9.91 9.45
C ASN A 172 4.23 10.94 8.40
N TRP A 173 5.47 10.88 7.94
CA TRP A 173 5.94 11.69 6.83
C TRP A 173 5.11 11.48 5.55
N LEU A 174 4.79 10.23 5.18
CA LEU A 174 3.91 9.92 4.03
C LEU A 174 2.51 10.54 4.13
N LYS A 175 2.02 10.73 5.36
CA LYS A 175 0.73 11.38 5.60
C LYS A 175 0.86 12.90 5.49
N GLU A 176 1.93 13.47 6.02
CA GLU A 176 2.23 14.91 5.94
C GLU A 176 2.38 15.38 4.50
N ILE A 177 3.21 14.71 3.71
CA ILE A 177 3.48 15.13 2.32
C ILE A 177 2.28 15.00 1.39
N ARG A 178 1.26 14.23 1.78
CA ARG A 178 0.08 13.93 0.96
C ARG A 178 -0.61 15.20 0.50
N ASP A 179 -0.76 16.15 1.42
CA ASP A 179 -1.61 17.33 1.24
C ASP A 179 -0.79 18.58 0.90
N LEU A 180 0.52 18.44 0.69
CA LEU A 180 1.44 19.51 0.29
C LEU A 180 1.31 19.79 -1.23
N PRO A 181 0.87 21.00 -1.65
CA PRO A 181 0.61 21.29 -3.07
C PRO A 181 1.85 21.24 -3.97
N ASP A 182 3.01 21.64 -3.45
CA ASP A 182 4.32 21.62 -4.12
C ASP A 182 4.80 20.21 -4.45
N LYS A 183 4.33 19.21 -3.70
CA LYS A 183 4.63 17.79 -3.94
C LYS A 183 3.65 17.11 -4.90
N ARG A 184 2.67 17.83 -5.43
CA ARG A 184 1.56 17.28 -6.23
C ARG A 184 1.51 17.91 -7.62
N GLU A 185 1.24 17.08 -8.61
CA GLU A 185 0.94 17.53 -9.96
C GLU A 185 -0.39 18.30 -10.00
N LYS A 186 -0.50 19.30 -10.88
CA LYS A 186 -1.74 20.10 -11.04
C LYS A 186 -2.81 19.40 -11.89
N MET A 187 -2.42 18.32 -12.57
CA MET A 187 -3.28 17.57 -13.47
C MET A 187 -3.34 16.11 -13.06
N LYS A 188 -4.54 15.53 -13.09
CA LYS A 188 -4.74 14.10 -12.79
C LYS A 188 -4.17 13.23 -13.91
N ARG A 189 -3.95 11.95 -13.58
CA ARG A 189 -3.46 10.96 -14.56
C ARG A 189 -4.39 10.74 -15.75
N ASN A 190 -5.68 11.06 -15.62
CA ASN A 190 -6.68 11.02 -16.70
C ASN A 190 -6.78 12.33 -17.49
N LEU A 191 -5.79 13.22 -17.37
CA LEU A 191 -5.71 14.53 -18.04
C LEU A 191 -6.81 15.52 -17.66
N GLN A 192 -7.56 15.24 -16.58
CA GLN A 192 -8.51 16.18 -16.02
C GLN A 192 -7.82 17.11 -15.02
N ASP A 193 -8.34 18.33 -14.93
CA ASP A 193 -7.90 19.30 -13.93
C ASP A 193 -8.17 18.82 -12.49
N GLY A 194 -7.29 19.26 -11.60
CA GLY A 194 -7.35 19.01 -10.17
C GLY A 194 -6.11 18.30 -9.64
N ILE A 195 -6.02 18.23 -8.31
CA ILE A 195 -4.83 17.75 -7.61
C ILE A 195 -4.48 16.32 -8.05
N GLY A 196 -3.38 16.21 -8.79
CA GLY A 196 -2.91 15.02 -9.46
C GLY A 196 -2.05 14.11 -8.57
N PRO A 197 -1.30 13.17 -9.15
CA PRO A 197 -0.36 12.34 -8.40
C PRO A 197 0.78 13.16 -7.78
N PHE A 198 1.62 12.53 -6.96
CA PHE A 198 2.92 13.06 -6.57
C PHE A 198 3.80 13.34 -7.79
N THR A 199 4.59 14.42 -7.71
CA THR A 199 5.62 14.73 -8.71
C THR A 199 6.67 13.62 -8.76
N ILE A 200 7.46 13.56 -9.84
CA ILE A 200 8.51 12.54 -9.95
C ILE A 200 9.57 12.70 -8.86
N GLU A 201 9.94 13.93 -8.51
CA GLU A 201 10.88 14.24 -7.42
C GLU A 201 10.37 13.70 -6.09
N THR A 202 9.06 13.88 -5.83
CA THR A 202 8.44 13.34 -4.62
C THR A 202 8.41 11.81 -4.64
N ARG A 203 8.16 11.18 -5.79
CA ARG A 203 8.19 9.71 -5.92
C ARG A 203 9.58 9.14 -5.64
N VAL A 204 10.62 9.83 -6.10
CA VAL A 204 12.03 9.50 -5.82
C VAL A 204 12.31 9.65 -4.32
N GLU A 205 11.92 10.77 -3.71
CA GLU A 205 12.09 11.00 -2.26
C GLU A 205 11.39 9.91 -1.42
N ILE A 206 10.20 9.48 -1.82
CA ILE A 206 9.48 8.38 -1.15
C ILE A 206 10.27 7.08 -1.24
N LEU A 207 10.80 6.74 -2.42
CA LEU A 207 11.59 5.52 -2.61
C LEU A 207 12.86 5.55 -1.76
N GLU A 208 13.58 6.67 -1.77
CA GLU A 208 14.78 6.86 -0.97
C GLU A 208 14.53 6.65 0.53
N ARG A 209 13.48 7.28 1.06
CA ARG A 209 13.10 7.14 2.49
C ARG A 209 12.63 5.74 2.82
N LEU A 210 11.93 5.06 1.90
CA LEU A 210 11.54 3.67 2.09
C LEU A 210 12.76 2.76 2.19
N LEU A 211 13.74 2.92 1.30
CA LEU A 211 14.98 2.13 1.31
C LEU A 211 15.84 2.41 2.53
N LYS A 212 15.86 3.66 3.01
CA LYS A 212 16.48 4.03 4.27
C LYS A 212 15.81 3.31 5.46
N ALA A 213 14.49 3.38 5.57
CA ALA A 213 13.75 2.66 6.61
C ALA A 213 13.95 1.13 6.51
N GLU A 214 13.98 0.58 5.30
CA GLU A 214 14.29 -0.83 5.05
C GLU A 214 15.68 -1.23 5.57
N LYS A 215 16.68 -0.37 5.40
CA LYS A 215 18.04 -0.58 5.89
C LYS A 215 18.11 -0.51 7.41
N GLU A 216 17.48 0.48 8.02
CA GLU A 216 17.47 0.67 9.48
C GLU A 216 16.75 -0.47 10.21
N VAL A 217 15.68 -1.01 9.62
CA VAL A 217 14.88 -2.09 10.21
C VAL A 217 15.45 -3.48 9.90
N GLY A 218 16.31 -3.61 8.88
CA GLY A 218 16.88 -4.89 8.46
C GLY A 218 15.85 -5.89 7.89
N LYS A 219 14.68 -5.42 7.45
CA LYS A 219 13.63 -6.25 6.82
C LYS A 219 13.43 -5.81 5.38
N ASN A 220 13.16 -6.72 4.46
CA ASN A 220 12.77 -6.34 3.09
C ASN A 220 11.33 -5.77 3.09
N LEU A 221 11.19 -4.50 2.72
CA LEU A 221 9.93 -3.77 2.64
C LEU A 221 9.46 -3.60 1.18
N ILE A 222 10.38 -3.72 0.22
CA ILE A 222 10.09 -3.69 -1.21
C ILE A 222 10.89 -4.75 -1.97
N THR A 223 10.21 -5.46 -2.85
CA THR A 223 10.81 -6.54 -3.64
C THR A 223 11.50 -6.00 -4.90
N ASN A 224 12.47 -6.76 -5.44
CA ASN A 224 13.14 -6.41 -6.70
C ASN A 224 12.13 -6.30 -7.86
N THR A 225 11.13 -7.17 -7.91
CA THR A 225 10.05 -7.11 -8.92
C THR A 225 9.24 -5.81 -8.83
N GLU A 226 8.98 -5.33 -7.61
CA GLU A 226 8.31 -4.04 -7.42
C GLU A 226 9.18 -2.86 -7.83
N LEU A 227 10.49 -2.92 -7.58
CA LEU A 227 11.46 -1.92 -8.02
C LEU A 227 11.53 -1.85 -9.56
N SER A 228 11.64 -2.99 -10.25
CA SER A 228 11.60 -3.03 -11.72
C SER A 228 10.27 -2.48 -12.26
N ALA A 229 9.14 -2.82 -11.62
CA ALA A 229 7.84 -2.29 -12.02
C ALA A 229 7.71 -0.77 -11.79
N ILE A 230 8.39 -0.22 -10.78
CA ILE A 230 8.47 1.23 -10.56
C ILE A 230 9.28 1.88 -11.69
N GLN A 231 10.46 1.34 -12.02
CA GLN A 231 11.28 1.86 -13.12
C GLN A 231 10.49 1.90 -14.44
N LEU A 232 9.86 0.79 -14.80
CA LEU A 232 9.05 0.68 -16.02
C LEU A 232 7.91 1.69 -16.02
N GLN A 233 7.27 1.91 -14.87
CA GLN A 233 6.18 2.89 -14.75
C GLN A 233 6.68 4.33 -14.90
N TRP A 234 7.88 4.66 -14.42
CA TRP A 234 8.48 5.98 -14.56
C TRP A 234 8.85 6.26 -16.02
N HIS A 235 9.47 5.29 -16.72
CA HIS A 235 9.71 5.37 -18.16
C HIS A 235 8.43 5.54 -18.96
N TYR A 236 7.37 4.78 -18.63
CA TYR A 236 6.06 4.92 -19.27
C TYR A 236 5.46 6.33 -19.08
N ASP A 237 5.72 6.94 -17.94
CA ASP A 237 5.31 8.31 -17.62
C ASP A 237 6.22 9.38 -18.27
N GLY A 238 7.28 8.99 -18.99
CA GLY A 238 8.24 9.88 -19.66
C GLY A 238 9.40 10.35 -18.77
N PHE A 239 9.60 9.72 -17.60
CA PHE A 239 10.66 10.09 -16.65
C PHE A 239 11.88 9.17 -16.83
N PHE A 240 12.81 9.59 -17.68
CA PHE A 240 14.03 8.83 -18.00
C PHE A 240 15.25 9.23 -17.16
N LYS A 241 15.18 10.41 -16.53
CA LYS A 241 16.27 10.96 -15.71
C LYS A 241 16.60 10.12 -14.48
N TYR A 242 15.62 9.41 -13.91
CA TYR A 242 15.77 8.71 -12.63
C TYR A 242 15.92 7.20 -12.83
N SER A 243 17.00 6.66 -12.28
CA SER A 243 17.28 5.22 -12.22
C SER A 243 17.03 4.70 -10.82
N VAL A 244 16.05 3.81 -10.69
CA VAL A 244 15.73 3.07 -9.46
C VAL A 244 16.91 2.22 -9.02
N ALA A 245 17.68 1.67 -9.95
CA ALA A 245 18.89 0.90 -9.64
C ALA A 245 19.97 1.78 -9.00
N ASP A 246 20.17 2.99 -9.52
CA ASP A 246 21.13 3.96 -8.96
C ASP A 246 20.68 4.45 -7.58
N ILE A 247 19.39 4.81 -7.44
CA ILE A 247 18.79 5.20 -6.14
C ILE A 247 18.97 4.07 -5.12
N TYR A 248 18.75 2.82 -5.53
CA TYR A 248 18.94 1.68 -4.65
C TYR A 248 20.40 1.53 -4.24
N TYR A 249 21.31 1.56 -5.19
CA TYR A 249 22.75 1.46 -4.93
C TYR A 249 23.22 2.55 -3.97
N GLU A 250 22.78 3.79 -4.16
CA GLU A 250 23.14 4.92 -3.29
C GLU A 250 22.67 4.71 -1.84
N LYS A 251 21.45 4.22 -1.63
CA LYS A 251 20.91 4.06 -0.26
C LYS A 251 21.33 2.74 0.41
N LYS A 252 21.50 1.66 -0.35
CA LYS A 252 21.77 0.32 0.16
C LYS A 252 23.24 -0.08 0.10
N GLY A 253 24.03 0.51 -0.80
CA GLY A 253 25.46 0.25 -0.94
C GLY A 253 25.81 -1.04 -1.71
N PHE A 254 24.83 -1.71 -2.32
CA PHE A 254 25.04 -2.89 -3.16
C PHE A 254 24.16 -2.82 -4.41
N LYS A 255 24.68 -3.31 -5.53
CA LYS A 255 23.94 -3.31 -6.81
C LYS A 255 22.83 -4.36 -6.76
N ILE A 256 21.63 -3.99 -7.22
CA ILE A 256 20.59 -4.99 -7.51
C ILE A 256 21.05 -5.76 -8.75
N MET A 257 21.02 -7.08 -8.70
CA MET A 257 21.02 -7.87 -9.93
C MET A 257 19.65 -7.71 -10.60
N MET A 258 19.50 -6.65 -11.39
CA MET A 258 18.46 -6.58 -12.41
C MET A 258 18.94 -7.46 -13.58
N ASN A 259 18.06 -8.26 -14.15
CA ASN A 259 18.43 -9.14 -15.26
C ASN A 259 18.86 -8.28 -16.49
N GLY A 260 20.16 -8.04 -16.67
CA GLY A 260 20.72 -7.54 -17.94
C GLY A 260 21.88 -6.54 -17.89
N ASN A 261 23.00 -6.84 -17.20
CA ASN A 261 24.14 -5.90 -17.07
C ASN A 261 24.76 -5.40 -18.38
N SER A 262 24.77 -6.18 -19.48
CA SER A 262 25.42 -5.72 -20.73
C SER A 262 24.56 -4.76 -21.55
N LYS A 263 23.24 -4.81 -21.38
CA LYS A 263 22.30 -4.02 -22.18
C LYS A 263 22.05 -2.64 -21.57
N GLU A 264 22.14 -2.53 -20.25
CA GLU A 264 21.92 -1.27 -19.52
C GLU A 264 23.06 -0.27 -19.71
N GLU A 265 24.32 -0.72 -19.81
CA GLU A 265 25.46 0.17 -20.09
C GLU A 265 25.39 0.71 -21.53
N GLU A 266 25.09 -0.15 -22.51
CA GLU A 266 24.85 0.26 -23.91
C GLU A 266 23.66 1.23 -24.02
N GLU A 267 22.54 0.96 -23.35
CA GLU A 267 21.37 1.85 -23.35
C GLU A 267 21.63 3.19 -22.65
N LYS A 268 22.56 3.24 -21.69
CA LYS A 268 22.96 4.48 -21.02
C LYS A 268 23.83 5.35 -21.93
N GLU A 269 24.83 4.75 -22.59
CA GLU A 269 25.67 5.45 -23.57
C GLU A 269 24.84 5.99 -24.74
N GLU A 270 23.89 5.20 -25.26
CA GLU A 270 22.94 5.65 -26.29
C GLU A 270 22.10 6.85 -25.81
N ARG A 271 21.61 6.81 -24.56
CA ARG A 271 20.81 7.91 -23.98
C ARG A 271 21.61 9.19 -23.79
N GLU A 272 22.87 9.08 -23.36
CA GLU A 272 23.76 10.23 -23.19
C GLU A 272 24.10 10.87 -24.54
N LEU A 273 24.46 10.06 -25.53
CA LEU A 273 24.71 10.52 -26.91
C LEU A 273 23.47 11.20 -27.50
N LEU A 274 22.31 10.58 -27.36
CA LEU A 274 21.05 11.13 -27.87
C LEU A 274 20.71 12.46 -27.18
N SER A 275 20.95 12.58 -25.87
CA SER A 275 20.75 13.83 -25.13
C SER A 275 21.69 14.93 -25.58
N GLU A 276 22.94 14.60 -25.88
CA GLU A 276 23.93 15.55 -26.40
C GLU A 276 23.52 16.07 -27.78
N ILE A 277 23.14 15.17 -28.70
CA ILE A 277 22.72 15.52 -30.06
C ILE A 277 21.42 16.35 -30.03
N CYS A 278 20.44 15.95 -29.22
CA CYS A 278 19.18 16.67 -29.10
C CYS A 278 19.40 18.11 -28.59
N ARG A 279 20.26 18.29 -27.57
CA ARG A 279 20.64 19.62 -27.06
C ARG A 279 21.31 20.49 -28.12
N LYS A 280 22.24 19.93 -28.92
CA LYS A 280 22.91 20.65 -30.01
C LYS A 280 21.94 21.13 -31.09
N ASN A 281 20.83 20.43 -31.28
CA ASN A 281 19.84 20.72 -32.33
C ASN A 281 18.58 21.42 -31.80
N GLY A 282 18.57 21.87 -30.53
CA GLY A 282 17.41 22.54 -29.94
C GLY A 282 16.17 21.65 -29.76
N VAL A 283 16.35 20.33 -29.73
CA VAL A 283 15.29 19.34 -29.53
C VAL A 283 15.34 18.87 -28.08
N ASN A 284 14.18 18.76 -27.40
CA ASN A 284 14.14 18.20 -26.06
C ASN A 284 14.44 16.68 -26.09
N PRO A 285 15.53 16.20 -25.44
CA PRO A 285 15.88 14.79 -25.39
C PRO A 285 14.76 13.89 -24.88
N ASP A 286 14.00 14.36 -23.89
CA ASP A 286 12.92 13.59 -23.27
C ASP A 286 11.82 13.26 -24.30
N HIS A 287 11.59 14.13 -25.29
CA HIS A 287 10.58 13.91 -26.32
C HIS A 287 10.96 12.76 -27.25
N ILE A 288 12.23 12.71 -27.66
CA ILE A 288 12.73 11.65 -28.56
C ILE A 288 12.76 10.31 -27.82
N LEU A 289 13.18 10.31 -26.55
CA LEU A 289 13.17 9.10 -25.72
C LEU A 289 11.76 8.55 -25.54
N GLU A 290 10.76 9.40 -25.28
CA GLU A 290 9.36 8.98 -25.10
C GLU A 290 8.77 8.36 -26.39
N LEU A 291 9.20 8.83 -27.56
CA LEU A 291 8.83 8.24 -28.86
C LEU A 291 9.47 6.87 -29.08
N ILE A 292 10.76 6.74 -28.79
CA ILE A 292 11.50 5.47 -28.89
C ILE A 292 10.90 4.43 -27.93
N GLU A 293 10.60 4.82 -26.69
CA GLU A 293 10.01 3.92 -25.70
C GLU A 293 8.59 3.48 -26.11
N THR A 294 7.81 4.41 -26.70
CA THR A 294 6.48 4.09 -27.25
C THR A 294 6.60 3.11 -28.41
N GLU A 295 7.60 3.25 -29.28
CA GLU A 295 7.86 2.31 -30.37
C GLU A 295 8.25 0.92 -29.83
N LYS A 296 9.22 0.89 -28.90
CA LYS A 296 9.73 -0.32 -28.23
C LYS A 296 8.62 -1.06 -27.49
N GLY A 297 7.73 -0.33 -26.80
CA GLY A 297 6.61 -0.90 -26.05
C GLY A 297 5.62 -1.69 -26.92
N TYR A 298 5.53 -1.38 -28.22
CA TYR A 298 4.67 -2.11 -29.17
C TYR A 298 5.40 -3.21 -29.96
N LEU A 299 6.73 -3.37 -29.82
CA LEU A 299 7.49 -4.44 -30.48
C LEU A 299 7.04 -5.84 -30.03
N SER A 300 6.52 -5.96 -28.82
CA SER A 300 6.01 -7.21 -28.23
C SER A 300 4.61 -7.61 -28.72
N HIS A 301 3.93 -6.75 -29.49
CA HIS A 301 2.58 -7.02 -29.98
C HIS A 301 2.58 -7.74 -31.32
N TYR A 302 1.84 -8.86 -31.40
CA TYR A 302 1.66 -9.66 -32.63
C TYR A 302 1.08 -8.83 -33.81
N LYS A 303 0.29 -7.79 -33.52
CA LYS A 303 -0.14 -6.77 -34.49
C LYS A 303 0.09 -5.39 -33.90
N ARG A 304 0.95 -4.58 -34.53
CA ARG A 304 1.32 -3.22 -34.10
C ARG A 304 0.24 -2.15 -34.41
N ARG A 305 -1.05 -2.54 -34.39
CA ARG A 305 -2.17 -1.62 -34.57
C ARG A 305 -2.32 -0.78 -33.29
N GLY A 306 -1.98 0.50 -33.34
CA GLY A 306 -2.05 1.42 -32.19
C GLY A 306 -0.81 2.27 -31.97
N VAL A 307 0.35 1.86 -32.54
CA VAL A 307 1.62 2.62 -32.46
C VAL A 307 1.46 4.04 -32.99
N ILE A 308 0.98 4.18 -34.23
CA ILE A 308 0.86 5.48 -34.88
C ILE A 308 -0.12 6.40 -34.11
N PRO A 309 -1.31 5.96 -33.68
CA PRO A 309 -2.15 6.74 -32.77
C PRO A 309 -1.46 7.17 -31.47
N ALA A 310 -0.77 6.26 -30.78
CA ALA A 310 -0.09 6.53 -29.52
C ALA A 310 1.06 7.54 -29.70
N ILE A 311 1.88 7.36 -30.74
CA ILE A 311 2.92 8.31 -31.13
C ILE A 311 2.31 9.68 -31.43
N LYS A 312 1.22 9.75 -32.21
CA LYS A 312 0.53 11.01 -32.51
C LYS A 312 0.00 11.70 -31.24
N GLU A 313 -0.51 10.96 -30.28
CA GLU A 313 -0.99 11.51 -29.00
C GLU A 313 0.17 12.09 -28.18
N LYS A 314 1.29 11.37 -28.09
CA LYS A 314 2.52 11.85 -27.41
C LYS A 314 3.06 13.12 -28.07
N VAL A 315 3.18 13.13 -29.40
CA VAL A 315 3.61 14.33 -30.17
C VAL A 315 2.70 15.54 -29.89
N LYS A 316 1.37 15.35 -29.90
CA LYS A 316 0.41 16.42 -29.58
C LYS A 316 0.60 16.98 -28.17
N LYS A 317 0.85 16.09 -27.20
CA LYS A 317 1.06 16.47 -25.80
C LYS A 317 2.29 17.37 -25.62
N PHE A 318 3.31 17.21 -26.45
CA PHE A 318 4.51 18.06 -26.45
C PHE A 318 4.23 19.46 -27.01
N THR A 319 3.52 19.58 -28.13
CA THR A 319 3.18 20.89 -28.72
C THR A 319 2.30 21.78 -27.83
N LEU A 320 1.65 21.21 -26.83
CA LEU A 320 0.84 21.94 -25.85
C LEU A 320 1.65 22.43 -24.64
N LYS A 321 2.78 21.77 -24.31
CA LYS A 321 3.66 22.18 -23.21
C LYS A 321 4.56 23.37 -23.54
N GLU A 322 4.83 23.65 -24.82
CA GLU A 322 5.62 24.81 -25.26
C GLU A 322 4.80 26.11 -25.39
N LYS A 323 3.47 26.05 -25.21
CA LYS A 323 2.56 27.20 -25.30
C LYS A 323 2.13 27.79 -23.95
N ILE A 324 2.68 27.30 -22.84
CA ILE A 324 2.53 27.81 -21.48
C ILE A 324 3.93 28.09 -20.96
#